data_AF-A0A0Q5WLZ8-F1
#
_entry.id   AF-A0A0Q5WLZ8-F1
#
_cell.length_a   1.000
_cell.length_b   1.000
_cell.length_c   1.000
_cell.angle_alpha   90.00
_cell.angle_beta   90.00
_cell.angle_gamma   90.00
#
_symmetry.space_group_name_H-M   'P 1'
#
loop_
_entity.id
_entity.type
_entity.pdbx_description
1 polymer ?
#
loop_
_entity_poly.entity_id
_entity_poly.type
_entity_poly.pdbx_seq_one_letter_code
_entity_poly.pdbx_strand_id
1 'polypeptide(L)'
;MVFPETEDDRSSTRRRVRQSAPSTMISPMTTPAKTRRRLEQRVYFLSALAQAGDHRAAVLGIVERSADRAAAVTGLRAQFGWEDLQARAVLSQQLEAWAQDRRADVATDLADARAALADLG
;
A
#
# COMPACT_ATOMS: atom_id res chain seq x y z
N MET A 1 -70.82 -4.88 37.72
CA MET A 1 -70.79 -5.56 36.40
C MET A 1 -69.39 -6.12 36.20
N VAL A 2 -69.28 -7.13 35.36
CA VAL A 2 -68.35 -8.27 35.46
C VAL A 2 -67.38 -8.29 34.25
N PHE A 3 -66.12 -8.71 34.51
CA PHE A 3 -65.04 -9.21 33.60
C PHE A 3 -64.30 -8.22 32.66
N PRO A 4 -63.09 -8.58 32.13
CA PRO A 4 -62.12 -9.62 32.52
C PRO A 4 -60.62 -9.19 32.49
N GLU A 5 -59.80 -10.16 32.90
CA GLU A 5 -58.37 -10.37 32.70
C GLU A 5 -57.77 -9.85 31.37
N THR A 6 -56.52 -9.42 31.45
CA THR A 6 -55.57 -9.56 30.35
C THR A 6 -54.23 -9.97 30.95
N GLU A 7 -53.88 -11.25 30.72
CA GLU A 7 -52.56 -11.84 30.97
C GLU A 7 -51.49 -11.02 30.22
N ASP A 8 -50.60 -10.34 30.96
CA ASP A 8 -49.37 -9.77 30.39
C ASP A 8 -48.23 -10.76 30.56
N ASP A 9 -48.00 -11.47 29.46
CA ASP A 9 -46.78 -12.11 29.00
C ASP A 9 -45.51 -11.37 29.42
N ARG A 10 -44.67 -11.98 30.29
CA ARG A 10 -43.20 -11.86 30.19
C ARG A 10 -42.49 -13.17 30.46
N SER A 11 -42.39 -13.90 29.37
CA SER A 11 -41.42 -14.95 29.07
C SER A 11 -40.08 -14.86 29.81
N SER A 12 -39.77 -15.96 30.51
CA SER A 12 -38.49 -16.29 31.13
C SER A 12 -37.30 -16.05 30.20
N THR A 13 -36.42 -15.13 30.60
CA THR A 13 -35.13 -14.86 29.96
C THR A 13 -34.20 -16.06 30.15
N ARG A 14 -34.12 -16.94 29.15
CA ARG A 14 -33.11 -17.99 29.05
C ARG A 14 -31.72 -17.35 28.95
N ARG A 15 -31.02 -17.33 30.09
CA ARG A 15 -29.61 -16.96 30.22
C ARG A 15 -28.74 -17.98 29.48
N ARG A 16 -28.56 -17.81 28.16
CA ARG A 16 -27.53 -18.53 27.40
C ARG A 16 -26.17 -18.00 27.83
N VAL A 17 -25.49 -18.77 28.66
CA VAL A 17 -24.04 -18.68 28.86
C VAL A 17 -23.40 -18.94 27.50
N ARG A 18 -23.04 -17.87 26.77
CA ARG A 18 -22.11 -17.96 25.64
C ARG A 18 -20.73 -18.24 26.25
N GLN A 19 -20.32 -19.51 26.18
CA GLN A 19 -18.92 -19.88 26.32
C GLN A 19 -18.11 -19.07 25.30
N SER A 20 -17.25 -18.20 25.80
CA SER A 20 -16.23 -17.51 25.03
C SER A 20 -15.30 -18.57 24.42
N ALA A 21 -15.41 -18.81 23.12
CA ALA A 21 -14.38 -19.52 22.40
C ALA A 21 -13.09 -18.66 22.42
N PRO A 22 -11.92 -19.23 22.73
CA PRO A 22 -10.67 -18.51 22.56
C PRO A 22 -10.49 -18.25 21.05
N SER A 23 -10.57 -16.98 20.65
CA SER A 23 -10.07 -16.55 19.35
C SER A 23 -8.58 -16.81 19.31
N THR A 24 -8.19 -17.99 18.84
CA THR A 24 -6.84 -18.25 18.35
C THR A 24 -6.58 -17.22 17.26
N MET A 25 -5.80 -16.20 17.60
CA MET A 25 -5.19 -15.30 16.63
C MET A 25 -4.25 -16.12 15.76
N ILE A 26 -4.79 -16.73 14.71
CA ILE A 26 -3.99 -17.18 13.58
C ILE A 26 -3.62 -15.91 12.83
N SER A 27 -2.57 -15.23 13.31
CA SER A 27 -1.84 -14.28 12.49
C SER A 27 -1.51 -15.01 11.19
N PRO A 28 -1.85 -14.46 10.01
CA PRO A 28 -1.54 -15.13 8.76
C PRO A 28 -0.03 -15.30 8.70
N MET A 29 0.45 -16.55 8.86
CA MET A 29 1.84 -16.94 8.59
C MET A 29 2.10 -16.60 7.13
N THR A 30 2.62 -15.41 6.90
CA THR A 30 3.02 -14.98 5.58
C THR A 30 4.27 -15.78 5.28
N THR A 31 4.21 -16.65 4.28
CA THR A 31 5.34 -17.52 3.96
C THR A 31 6.58 -16.65 3.64
N PRO A 32 7.79 -17.05 4.05
CA PRO A 32 9.01 -16.28 3.81
C PRO A 32 9.19 -15.89 2.33
N ALA A 33 8.81 -16.77 1.40
CA ALA A 33 8.82 -16.51 -0.03
C ALA A 33 7.89 -15.36 -0.46
N LYS A 34 6.70 -15.25 0.15
CA LYS A 34 5.75 -14.16 -0.12
C LYS A 34 6.26 -12.83 0.46
N THR A 35 6.94 -12.86 1.60
CA THR A 35 7.58 -11.68 2.20
C THR A 35 8.74 -11.19 1.33
N ARG A 36 9.63 -12.09 0.90
CA ARG A 36 10.74 -11.77 0.00
C ARG A 36 10.27 -11.14 -1.31
N ARG A 37 9.31 -11.75 -2.01
CA ARG A 37 8.78 -11.21 -3.27
C ARG A 37 8.19 -9.81 -3.11
N ARG A 38 7.54 -9.53 -1.97
CA ARG A 38 7.01 -8.19 -1.66
C ARG A 38 8.12 -7.16 -1.46
N LEU A 39 9.21 -7.54 -0.78
CA LEU A 39 10.37 -6.66 -0.59
C LEU A 39 11.10 -6.40 -1.90
N GLU A 40 11.29 -7.42 -2.75
CA GLU A 40 11.86 -7.25 -4.09
C GLU A 40 11.04 -6.27 -4.93
N GLN A 41 9.71 -6.40 -4.94
CA GLN A 41 8.81 -5.46 -5.60
C GLN A 41 8.93 -4.04 -5.01
N ARG A 42 8.99 -3.92 -3.68
CA ARG A 42 9.14 -2.63 -3.01
C ARG A 42 10.46 -1.96 -3.40
N VAL A 43 11.58 -2.69 -3.37
CA VAL A 43 12.89 -2.20 -3.82
C VAL A 43 12.85 -1.75 -5.28
N TYR A 44 12.20 -2.54 -6.15
CA TYR A 44 12.07 -2.24 -7.57
C TYR A 44 11.31 -0.93 -7.85
N PHE A 45 10.28 -0.61 -7.07
CA PHE A 45 9.56 0.67 -7.20
C PHE A 45 10.32 1.83 -6.53
N LEU A 46 10.86 1.62 -5.33
CA LEU A 46 11.59 2.65 -4.59
C LEU A 46 12.86 3.09 -5.32
N SER A 47 13.53 2.20 -6.05
CA SER A 47 14.70 2.58 -6.87
C SER A 47 14.34 3.56 -7.98
N ALA A 48 13.23 3.31 -8.70
CA ALA A 48 12.73 4.23 -9.71
C ALA A 48 12.31 5.58 -9.11
N LEU A 49 11.67 5.56 -7.93
CA LEU A 49 11.27 6.77 -7.22
C LEU A 49 12.48 7.60 -6.74
N ALA A 50 13.51 6.94 -6.21
CA ALA A 50 14.74 7.62 -5.80
C ALA A 50 15.39 8.33 -6.99
N GLN A 51 15.58 7.62 -8.10
CA GLN A 51 16.14 8.17 -9.34
C GLN A 51 15.27 9.30 -9.91
N ALA A 52 13.94 9.16 -9.85
CA ALA A 52 13.01 10.20 -10.26
C ALA A 52 13.13 11.47 -9.41
N GLY A 53 13.38 11.33 -8.11
CA GLY A 53 13.67 12.43 -7.19
C GLY A 53 14.95 13.18 -7.58
N ASP A 54 16.03 12.45 -7.88
CA ASP A 54 17.31 13.05 -8.29
C ASP A 54 17.19 13.82 -9.63
N HIS A 55 16.31 13.36 -10.52
CA HIS A 55 16.05 13.98 -11.82
C HIS A 55 14.69 14.69 -11.89
N ARG A 56 14.21 15.23 -10.77
CA ARG A 56 12.86 15.81 -10.66
C ARG A 56 12.49 16.78 -11.76
N ALA A 57 13.36 17.74 -12.07
CA ALA A 57 13.10 18.74 -13.12
C ALA A 57 12.94 18.10 -14.51
N ALA A 58 13.73 17.07 -14.81
CA ALA A 58 13.62 16.34 -16.07
C ALA A 58 12.32 15.52 -16.14
N VAL A 59 11.93 14.85 -15.04
CA VAL A 59 10.66 14.12 -14.95
C VAL A 59 9.48 15.06 -15.17
N LEU A 60 9.44 16.20 -14.48
CA LEU A 60 8.39 17.21 -14.66
C LEU A 60 8.37 17.75 -16.09
N GLY A 61 9.53 18.05 -16.68
CA GLY A 61 9.60 18.52 -18.06
C GLY A 61 9.10 17.50 -19.09
N ILE A 62 9.25 16.19 -18.84
CA ILE A 62 8.63 15.16 -19.70
C ILE A 62 7.12 15.19 -19.55
N VAL A 63 6.61 15.26 -18.31
CA VAL A 63 5.17 15.27 -18.04
C VAL A 63 4.51 16.49 -18.66
N GLU A 64 5.09 17.68 -18.51
CA GLU A 64 4.58 18.94 -19.06
C GLU A 64 4.53 18.95 -20.59
N ARG A 65 5.49 18.30 -21.26
CA ARG A 65 5.53 18.20 -22.74
C ARG A 65 4.66 17.07 -23.28
N SER A 66 4.14 16.19 -22.43
CA SER A 66 3.37 15.03 -22.85
C SER A 66 1.90 15.39 -23.03
N ALA A 67 1.31 14.98 -24.16
CA ALA A 67 -0.10 15.23 -24.44
C ALA A 67 -1.05 14.43 -23.52
N ASP A 68 -0.61 13.26 -23.06
CA ASP A 68 -1.36 12.38 -22.18
C ASP A 68 -0.45 11.52 -21.31
N ARG A 69 -1.07 10.72 -20.42
CA ARG A 69 -0.36 9.83 -19.50
C ARG A 69 0.45 8.76 -20.22
N ALA A 70 -0.01 8.23 -21.35
CA ALA A 70 0.71 7.19 -22.09
C ALA A 70 1.96 7.75 -22.78
N ALA A 71 1.87 8.98 -23.31
CA ALA A 71 3.01 9.73 -23.83
C ALA A 71 4.04 10.00 -22.73
N ALA A 72 3.60 10.40 -21.54
CA ALA A 72 4.49 10.61 -20.39
C ALA A 72 5.21 9.32 -19.97
N VAL A 73 4.51 8.19 -19.88
CA VAL A 73 5.12 6.88 -19.62
C VAL A 73 6.18 6.57 -20.67
N THR A 74 5.86 6.73 -21.96
CA THR A 74 6.80 6.47 -23.05
C THR A 74 8.04 7.35 -22.97
N GLY A 75 7.87 8.64 -22.67
CA GLY A 75 8.98 9.58 -22.47
C GLY A 75 9.88 9.20 -21.30
N LEU A 76 9.29 8.82 -20.15
CA LEU A 76 10.04 8.39 -18.98
C LEU A 76 10.83 7.11 -19.24
N ARG A 77 10.22 6.14 -19.94
CA ARG A 77 10.90 4.90 -20.35
C ARG A 77 12.08 5.19 -21.29
N ALA A 78 11.87 6.03 -22.28
CA ALA A 78 12.91 6.38 -23.25
C ALA A 78 14.09 7.12 -22.62
N GLN A 79 13.82 8.03 -21.67
CA GLN A 79 14.86 8.87 -21.07
C GLN A 79 15.60 8.18 -19.92
N PHE A 80 14.91 7.41 -19.08
CA PHE A 80 15.50 6.82 -17.87
C PHE A 80 15.70 5.30 -17.96
N GLY A 81 15.27 4.65 -19.05
CA GLY A 81 15.37 3.20 -19.23
C GLY A 81 14.45 2.39 -18.31
N TRP A 82 13.49 3.05 -17.65
CA TRP A 82 12.56 2.39 -16.74
C TRP A 82 11.62 1.44 -17.47
N GLU A 83 11.19 0.40 -16.76
CA GLU A 83 10.11 -0.45 -17.23
C GLU A 83 8.75 0.25 -17.08
N ASP A 84 7.75 -0.27 -17.78
CA ASP A 84 6.40 0.33 -17.83
C ASP A 84 5.78 0.50 -16.42
N LEU A 85 5.96 -0.49 -15.54
CA LEU A 85 5.48 -0.43 -14.16
C LEU A 85 6.20 0.64 -13.33
N GLN A 86 7.51 0.81 -13.50
CA GLN A 86 8.28 1.84 -12.81
C GLN A 86 7.88 3.24 -13.27
N ALA A 87 7.79 3.47 -14.58
CA ALA A 87 7.37 4.75 -15.14
C ALA A 87 5.94 5.11 -14.67
N ARG A 88 5.03 4.14 -14.65
CA ARG A 88 3.68 4.34 -14.09
C ARG A 88 3.69 4.63 -12.60
N ALA A 89 4.55 3.97 -11.82
CA ALA A 89 4.67 4.22 -10.39
C ALA A 89 5.16 5.65 -10.11
N VAL A 90 6.16 6.11 -10.86
CA VAL A 90 6.68 7.49 -10.78
C VAL A 90 5.58 8.50 -11.12
N LEU A 91 4.78 8.27 -12.17
CA LEU A 91 3.66 9.16 -12.51
C LEU A 91 2.50 9.11 -11.51
N SER A 92 2.38 8.01 -10.76
CA SER A 92 1.30 7.84 -9.77
C SER A 92 1.66 8.47 -8.42
N GLN A 93 2.90 8.94 -8.25
CA GLN A 93 3.25 9.80 -7.11
C GLN A 93 2.44 11.09 -7.17
N GLN A 94 1.73 11.37 -6.08
CA GLN A 94 0.97 12.60 -5.93
C GLN A 94 1.90 13.81 -5.94
N LEU A 95 1.48 14.90 -6.58
CA LEU A 95 2.22 16.16 -6.64
C LEU A 95 2.66 16.67 -5.25
N GLU A 96 1.89 16.36 -4.21
CA GLU A 96 2.22 16.67 -2.82
C GLU A 96 3.53 16.00 -2.35
N ALA A 97 3.76 14.75 -2.75
CA ALA A 97 4.99 14.04 -2.44
C ALA A 97 6.21 14.61 -3.19
N TRP A 98 6.00 15.20 -4.36
CA TRP A 98 7.03 15.97 -5.05
C TRP A 98 7.28 17.30 -4.35
N ALA A 99 6.23 18.00 -3.90
CA ALA A 99 6.34 19.30 -3.23
C ALA A 99 7.16 19.25 -1.92
N GLN A 100 7.03 18.16 -1.15
CA GLN A 100 7.67 18.01 0.16
C GLN A 100 9.14 17.55 0.13
N ASP A 101 9.77 17.46 -1.04
CA ASP A 101 11.15 16.94 -1.22
C ASP A 101 11.41 15.66 -0.41
N ARG A 102 10.63 14.61 -0.70
CA ARG A 102 10.68 13.32 0.01
C ARG A 102 11.86 12.43 -0.37
N ARG A 103 12.92 12.99 -0.99
CA ARG A 103 14.09 12.21 -1.42
C ARG A 103 14.75 11.46 -0.26
N ALA A 104 14.87 12.12 0.89
CA ALA A 104 15.42 11.52 2.09
C ALA A 104 14.58 10.33 2.57
N ASP A 105 13.26 10.48 2.66
CA ASP A 105 12.34 9.39 3.05
C ASP A 105 12.47 8.19 2.11
N VAL A 106 12.44 8.44 0.79
CA VAL A 106 12.52 7.37 -0.23
C VAL A 106 13.87 6.66 -0.17
N ALA A 107 14.96 7.39 0.06
CA ALA A 107 16.29 6.82 0.21
C ALA A 107 16.38 5.94 1.48
N THR A 108 15.83 6.41 2.60
CA THR A 108 15.74 5.63 3.85
C THR A 108 14.89 4.37 3.65
N ASP A 109 13.69 4.50 3.10
CA ASP A 109 12.80 3.38 2.81
C ASP A 109 13.47 2.34 1.90
N LEU A 110 14.25 2.79 0.91
CA LEU A 110 15.00 1.91 0.02
C LEU A 110 16.12 1.17 0.76
N ALA A 111 16.84 1.86 1.63
CA ALA A 111 17.88 1.26 2.46
C ALA A 111 17.28 0.20 3.39
N ASP A 112 16.20 0.53 4.09
CA ASP A 112 15.49 -0.39 5.00
C ASP A 112 14.96 -1.62 4.26
N ALA A 113 14.35 -1.42 3.08
CA ALA A 113 13.84 -2.53 2.26
C ALA A 113 14.96 -3.46 1.76
N ARG A 114 16.14 -2.92 1.45
CA ARG A 114 17.32 -3.71 1.06
C ARG A 114 17.90 -4.48 2.25
N ALA A 115 17.99 -3.85 3.42
CA ALA A 115 18.44 -4.51 4.64
C ALA A 115 17.52 -5.69 5.00
N ALA A 116 16.21 -5.47 5.01
CA ALA A 116 15.23 -6.52 5.28
C ALA A 116 15.26 -7.66 4.25
N LEU A 117 15.60 -7.36 2.98
CA LEU A 117 15.77 -8.39 1.96
C LEU A 117 17.05 -9.21 2.18
N ALA A 118 18.13 -8.58 2.65
CA ALA A 118 19.38 -9.26 2.98
C ALA A 118 19.21 -10.20 4.19
N ASP A 119 18.44 -9.81 5.19
CA ASP A 119 18.17 -10.63 6.39
C ASP A 119 17.30 -11.88 6.11
N LEU A 120 16.64 -11.94 4.94
CA LEU A 120 15.83 -13.08 4.49
C LEU A 120 16.61 -14.08 3.61
N GLY A 121 17.89 -13.81 3.34
CA GLY A 121 18.81 -14.67 2.59
C GLY A 121 19.83 -15.35 3.49
#